data_AF-A0A920NAF2-F1
#
_entry.id   AF-A0A920NAF2-F1
#
_cell.length_a   1.000
_cell.length_b   1.000
_cell.length_c   1.000
_cell.angle_alpha   90.00
_cell.angle_beta   90.00
_cell.angle_gamma   90.00
#
_symmetry.space_group_name_H-M   'P 1'
#
loop_
_entity.id
_entity.type
_entity.pdbx_description
1 polymer ?
#
loop_
_entity_poly.entity_id
_entity_poly.type
_entity_poly.pdbx_seq_one_letter_code
_entity_poly.pdbx_strand_id
1 'polypeptide(L)'
;MKALLGKKLRSVTPKKLTKFRDSRNWEYIKDAESEENRRARGKKVTRYFIDSHTNDDTIVAFAHAGIIQQIICAILESPRLWGLSARNTALYEFSINVEEWDSQTRNY
;
A
#
# COMPACT_ATOMS: atom_id res chain seq x y z
N MET A 1 -12.99 5.94 -9.98
CA MET A 1 -13.03 6.26 -8.53
C MET A 1 -13.22 7.74 -8.16
N LYS A 2 -12.76 8.74 -8.95
CA LYS A 2 -12.86 10.18 -8.59
C LYS A 2 -14.29 10.73 -8.39
N ALA A 3 -15.31 10.21 -9.08
CA ALA A 3 -16.65 10.80 -9.06
C ALA A 3 -17.43 10.62 -7.73
N LEU A 4 -17.12 9.58 -6.94
CA LEU A 4 -17.79 9.30 -5.66
C LEU A 4 -17.13 10.03 -4.46
N LEU A 5 -15.87 10.48 -4.62
CA LEU A 5 -15.12 11.14 -3.55
C LEU A 5 -15.77 12.46 -3.12
N GLY A 6 -16.23 13.26 -4.09
CA GLY A 6 -16.87 14.55 -3.81
C GLY A 6 -18.19 14.40 -3.05
N LYS A 7 -18.99 13.35 -3.31
CA LYS A 7 -20.24 13.09 -2.60
C LYS A 7 -19.99 12.61 -1.16
N LYS A 8 -19.03 11.70 -0.93
CA LYS A 8 -18.68 11.21 0.42
C LYS A 8 -18.00 12.27 1.30
N LEU A 9 -17.19 13.15 0.73
CA LEU A 9 -16.55 14.24 1.48
C LEU A 9 -17.57 15.28 1.97
N ARG A 10 -18.69 15.48 1.24
CA ARG A 10 -19.76 16.41 1.63
C ARG A 10 -20.55 15.97 2.87
N SER A 11 -20.57 14.68 3.21
CA SER A 11 -21.20 14.16 4.43
C SER A 11 -20.27 14.16 5.65
N VAL A 12 -19.02 14.59 5.49
CA VAL A 12 -18.02 14.63 6.56
C VAL A 12 -18.00 16.03 7.18
N THR A 13 -18.01 16.12 8.51
CA THR A 13 -17.95 17.42 9.20
C THR A 13 -16.64 18.16 8.88
N PRO A 14 -16.64 19.50 8.79
CA PRO A 14 -15.46 20.27 8.41
C PRO A 14 -14.20 19.93 9.23
N LYS A 15 -14.37 19.72 10.54
CA LYS A 15 -13.28 19.32 11.46
C LYS A 15 -12.65 17.96 11.11
N LYS A 16 -13.44 16.97 10.67
CA LYS A 16 -12.95 15.67 10.22
C LYS A 16 -12.26 15.77 8.86
N LEU A 17 -12.76 16.65 7.98
CA LEU A 17 -12.14 16.92 6.68
C LEU A 17 -10.74 17.54 6.83
N THR A 18 -10.59 18.50 7.74
CA THR A 18 -9.28 19.12 8.06
C THR A 18 -8.32 18.07 8.62
N LYS A 19 -8.77 17.26 9.58
CA LYS A 19 -7.96 16.15 10.13
C LYS A 19 -7.53 15.15 9.05
N PHE A 20 -8.42 14.78 8.13
CA PHE A 20 -8.09 13.93 7.00
C PHE A 20 -7.07 14.58 6.06
N ARG A 21 -7.24 15.87 5.73
CA ARG A 21 -6.32 16.59 4.85
C ARG A 21 -4.90 16.60 5.41
N ASP A 22 -4.77 16.85 6.71
CA ASP A 22 -3.48 17.07 7.36
C ASP A 22 -2.78 15.74 7.73
N SER A 23 -3.53 14.70 8.09
CA SER A 23 -2.97 13.39 8.48
C SER A 23 -3.00 12.33 7.38
N ARG A 24 -3.82 12.53 6.35
CA ARG A 24 -4.20 11.52 5.33
C ARG A 24 -4.78 10.24 5.94
N ASN A 25 -5.23 10.26 7.20
CA ASN A 25 -5.85 9.12 7.87
C ASN A 25 -7.31 8.94 7.39
N TRP A 26 -7.54 7.88 6.62
CA TRP A 26 -8.84 7.58 6.02
C TRP A 26 -9.92 7.18 7.02
N GLU A 27 -9.58 6.85 8.27
CA GLU A 27 -10.53 6.54 9.34
C GLU A 27 -11.49 7.71 9.65
N TYR A 28 -11.11 8.94 9.32
CA TYR A 28 -11.98 10.11 9.48
C TYR A 28 -13.12 10.16 8.44
N ILE A 29 -13.07 9.33 7.39
CA ILE A 29 -14.06 9.25 6.32
C ILE A 29 -14.98 8.06 6.59
N LYS A 30 -16.29 8.31 6.64
CA LYS A 30 -17.30 7.27 6.88
C LYS A 30 -17.24 6.19 5.79
N ASP A 31 -17.30 4.92 6.21
CA ASP A 31 -17.26 3.73 5.35
C ASP A 31 -16.00 3.65 4.46
N ALA A 32 -14.91 4.29 4.89
CA ALA A 32 -13.59 4.10 4.28
C ALA A 32 -12.89 2.91 4.93
N GLU A 33 -12.06 2.23 4.15
CA GLU A 33 -11.17 1.19 4.65
C GLU A 33 -10.18 1.81 5.65
N SER A 34 -9.95 1.14 6.79
CA SER A 34 -8.98 1.58 7.79
C SER A 34 -7.54 1.47 7.25
N GLU A 35 -6.63 2.25 7.84
CA GLU A 35 -5.21 2.17 7.47
C GLU A 35 -4.60 0.79 7.78
N GLU A 36 -5.06 0.15 8.84
CA GLU A 36 -4.67 -1.21 9.19
C GLU A 36 -5.08 -2.22 8.11
N ASN A 37 -6.34 -2.19 7.67
CA ASN A 37 -6.83 -3.10 6.63
C ASN A 37 -6.09 -2.90 5.31
N ARG A 38 -5.78 -1.64 4.96
CA ARG A 38 -5.00 -1.31 3.77
C ARG A 38 -3.58 -1.88 3.84
N ARG A 39 -2.91 -1.76 4.99
CA ARG A 39 -1.59 -2.36 5.24
C ARG A 39 -1.64 -3.87 5.18
N ALA A 40 -2.62 -4.50 5.84
CA ALA A 40 -2.81 -5.94 5.83
C ALA A 40 -3.02 -6.46 4.40
N ARG A 41 -3.76 -5.72 3.57
CA ARG A 41 -3.97 -6.05 2.17
C ARG A 41 -2.69 -5.96 1.34
N GLY A 42 -1.86 -4.93 1.56
CA GLY A 42 -0.52 -4.84 0.95
C GLY A 42 0.35 -6.04 1.30
N LYS A 43 0.42 -6.39 2.59
CA LYS A 43 1.16 -7.56 3.09
C LYS A 43 0.67 -8.87 2.47
N LYS A 44 -0.64 -9.05 2.37
CA LYS A 44 -1.23 -10.26 1.76
C LYS A 44 -0.82 -10.43 0.30
N VAL A 45 -0.79 -9.34 -0.47
CA VAL A 45 -0.34 -9.36 -1.86
C VAL A 45 1.15 -9.68 -1.95
N THR A 46 1.98 -9.04 -1.11
CA THR A 46 3.42 -9.32 -1.07
C THR A 46 3.69 -10.80 -0.71
N ARG A 47 3.01 -11.35 0.31
CA ARG A 47 3.11 -12.78 0.63
C ARG A 47 2.64 -13.67 -0.50
N TYR A 48 1.56 -13.33 -1.20
CA TYR A 48 1.16 -14.09 -2.38
C TYR A 48 2.25 -14.14 -3.45
N PHE A 49 2.97 -13.04 -3.70
CA PHE A 49 4.10 -13.04 -4.63
C PHE A 49 5.22 -13.98 -4.16
N ILE A 50 5.61 -13.90 -2.90
CA ILE A 50 6.69 -14.71 -2.30
C ILE A 50 6.29 -16.19 -2.23
N ASP A 51 5.11 -16.50 -1.72
CA ASP A 51 4.70 -17.87 -1.39
C ASP A 51 4.25 -18.67 -2.63
N SER A 52 4.01 -18.02 -3.78
CA SER A 52 3.46 -18.66 -4.99
C SER A 52 4.40 -18.66 -6.19
N HIS A 53 5.63 -18.16 -6.06
CA HIS A 53 6.60 -18.01 -7.16
C HIS A 53 8.01 -18.41 -6.71
N THR A 54 8.90 -18.67 -7.67
CA THR A 54 10.31 -18.98 -7.42
C THR A 54 11.22 -17.83 -7.85
N ASN A 55 12.52 -17.95 -7.58
CA ASN A 55 13.55 -16.99 -8.01
C ASN A 55 13.68 -16.87 -9.54
N ASP A 56 13.12 -17.81 -10.31
CA ASP A 56 13.15 -17.81 -11.77
C ASP A 56 11.94 -17.08 -12.40
N ASP A 57 10.95 -16.72 -11.59
CA ASP A 57 9.72 -16.07 -12.06
C ASP A 57 9.88 -14.56 -12.21
N THR A 58 9.23 -13.99 -13.22
CA THR A 58 9.06 -12.54 -13.38
C THR A 58 7.59 -12.16 -13.23
N ILE A 59 7.27 -11.35 -12.22
CA ILE A 59 5.91 -10.93 -11.91
C ILE A 59 5.67 -9.50 -12.40
N VAL A 60 4.61 -9.30 -13.20
CA VAL A 60 4.16 -7.96 -13.62
C VAL A 60 2.78 -7.69 -13.02
N ALA A 61 2.67 -6.69 -12.15
CA ALA A 61 1.42 -6.33 -11.47
C ALA A 61 0.93 -4.93 -11.87
N PHE A 62 -0.31 -4.84 -12.35
CA PHE A 62 -0.98 -3.57 -12.68
C PHE A 62 -2.01 -3.23 -11.60
N ALA A 63 -1.87 -2.05 -10.98
CA ALA A 63 -2.73 -1.66 -9.87
C ALA A 63 -2.87 -0.14 -9.74
N HIS A 64 -3.70 0.30 -8.79
CA HIS A 64 -3.83 1.70 -8.43
C HIS A 64 -2.77 2.13 -7.40
N ALA A 65 -2.39 3.40 -7.43
CA ALA A 65 -1.44 4.01 -6.50
C ALA A 65 -1.65 3.62 -5.02
N GLY A 66 -2.91 3.55 -4.58
CA GLY A 66 -3.24 3.25 -3.19
C GLY A 66 -2.86 1.86 -2.71
N ILE A 67 -2.81 0.84 -3.58
CA ILE A 67 -2.34 -0.52 -3.22
C ILE A 67 -0.87 -0.70 -3.54
N ILE A 68 -0.36 -0.10 -4.64
CA ILE A 68 1.08 -0.11 -4.98
C ILE A 68 1.90 0.40 -3.79
N GLN A 69 1.51 1.52 -3.18
CA GLN A 69 2.20 2.06 -2.00
C GLN A 69 2.21 1.09 -0.81
N GLN A 70 1.14 0.33 -0.60
CA GLN A 70 1.05 -0.63 0.51
C GLN A 70 1.91 -1.88 0.25
N ILE A 71 2.00 -2.33 -1.01
CA ILE A 71 2.89 -3.41 -1.43
C ILE A 71 4.34 -2.99 -1.23
N ILE A 72 4.72 -1.79 -1.68
CA ILE A 72 6.10 -1.29 -1.51
C ILE A 72 6.45 -1.14 -0.03
N CYS A 73 5.54 -0.61 0.80
CA CYS A 73 5.75 -0.57 2.25
C CYS A 73 5.95 -1.95 2.86
N ALA A 74 5.22 -2.96 2.38
CA ALA A 74 5.37 -4.34 2.86
C ALA A 74 6.71 -4.94 2.41
N ILE A 75 7.17 -4.66 1.18
CA ILE A 75 8.48 -5.09 0.68
C ILE A 75 9.62 -4.48 1.52
N LEU A 76 9.51 -3.19 1.83
CA LEU A 76 10.53 -2.46 2.59
C LEU A 76 10.41 -2.62 4.11
N GLU A 77 9.49 -3.47 4.58
CA GLU A 77 9.11 -3.63 6.00
C GLU A 77 8.89 -2.31 6.75
N SER A 78 8.42 -1.29 6.03
CA SER A 78 8.37 0.07 6.57
C SER A 78 7.09 0.30 7.35
N PRO A 79 7.17 0.81 8.60
CA PRO A 79 5.98 1.14 9.39
C PRO A 79 5.26 2.40 8.88
N ARG A 80 5.87 3.15 7.95
CA ARG A 80 5.32 4.40 7.43
C ARG A 80 4.94 4.25 5.96
N LEU A 81 3.81 4.85 5.60
CA LEU A 81 3.44 5.00 4.20
C LEU A 81 4.38 6.02 3.56
N TRP A 82 5.16 5.59 2.58
CA TRP A 82 6.04 6.48 1.84
C TRP A 82 5.19 7.37 0.93
N GLY A 83 5.52 8.66 0.88
CA GLY A 83 4.92 9.64 -0.02
C GLY A 83 5.31 9.44 -1.48
N LEU A 84 5.31 8.19 -1.96
CA LEU A 84 5.65 7.84 -3.33
C LEU A 84 4.63 8.50 -4.26
N SER A 85 5.12 9.39 -5.12
CA SER A 85 4.32 10.02 -6.17
C SER A 85 4.07 8.99 -7.27
N ALA A 86 3.11 8.11 -7.05
CA ALA A 86 2.64 7.14 -8.03
C ALA A 86 1.85 7.88 -9.12
N ARG A 87 2.60 8.43 -10.09
CA ARG A 87 2.05 9.00 -11.31
C ARG A 87 1.39 7.88 -12.14
N ASN A 88 0.47 8.26 -13.03
CA ASN A 88 -0.03 7.31 -14.02
C ASN A 88 1.16 6.76 -14.81
N THR A 89 1.15 5.46 -15.09
CA THR A 89 2.22 4.70 -15.77
C THR A 89 3.58 4.69 -15.05
N ALA A 90 3.65 5.08 -13.77
CA ALA A 90 4.87 4.89 -12.99
C ALA A 90 5.18 3.38 -12.86
N LEU A 91 6.45 3.04 -13.08
CA LEU A 91 6.98 1.69 -12.91
C LEU A 91 7.83 1.65 -11.63
N TYR A 92 7.66 0.59 -10.86
CA TYR A 92 8.47 0.27 -9.69
C TYR A 92 8.97 -1.14 -9.84
N GLU A 93 10.28 -1.32 -9.75
CA GLU A 93 10.96 -2.60 -9.97
C GLU A 93 11.71 -3.01 -8.72
N PHE A 94 11.63 -4.29 -8.38
CA PHE A 94 12.29 -4.90 -7.23
C PHE A 94 12.80 -6.28 -7.66
N SER A 95 14.05 -6.58 -7.29
CA SER A 95 14.58 -7.95 -7.31
C SER A 95 14.46 -8.50 -5.89
N ILE A 96 13.79 -9.64 -5.74
CA ILE A 96 13.55 -10.27 -4.44
C ILE A 96 14.11 -11.70 -4.52
N ASN A 97 14.98 -12.05 -3.57
CA ASN A 97 15.33 -13.44 -3.33
C ASN A 97 14.24 -14.08 -2.46
N VAL A 98 13.37 -14.87 -3.07
CA VAL A 98 12.23 -15.52 -2.41
C VAL A 98 12.71 -16.55 -1.38
N GLU A 99 13.75 -17.32 -1.71
CA GLU A 99 14.28 -18.38 -0.84
C GLU A 99 14.89 -17.84 0.46
N GLU A 100 15.41 -16.61 0.41
CA GLU A 100 16.00 -15.93 1.58
C GLU A 100 15.05 -14.92 2.24
N TRP A 101 13.82 -14.78 1.76
CA TRP A 101 12.90 -13.73 2.21
C TRP A 101 12.67 -13.73 3.73
N ASP A 102 12.44 -14.91 4.32
CA ASP A 102 12.21 -15.07 5.76
C ASP A 102 13.52 -15.36 6.55
N SER A 103 14.68 -15.30 5.89
CA SER A 103 15.96 -15.53 6.55
C SER A 103 16.36 -14.32 7.40
N GLN A 104 16.71 -14.58 8.67
CA GLN A 104 17.24 -13.53 9.54
C GLN A 104 18.75 -13.40 9.33
N THR A 105 19.16 -12.55 8.39
CA THR A 105 20.59 -12.35 8.06
C THR A 105 21.31 -11.30 8.91
N ARG A 106 20.82 -10.97 10.12
CA ARG A 106 21.65 -10.22 11.07
C ARG A 106 22.71 -11.12 11.70
N ASN A 107 23.70 -11.49 10.89
CA ASN A 107 24.97 -11.98 11.37
C ASN A 107 25.75 -10.77 11.91
N TYR A 108 26.00 -10.76 13.23
CA TYR A 108 26.90 -9.81 13.89
C TYR A 108 28.34 -10.28 13.78
#